data_AF-A0A7X7BTB6-F1
#
_entry.id   AF-A0A7X7BTB6-F1
#
_cell.length_a   1.000
_cell.length_b   1.000
_cell.length_c   1.000
_cell.angle_alpha   90.00
_cell.angle_beta   90.00
_cell.angle_gamma   90.00
#
_symmetry.space_group_name_H-M   'P 1'
#
loop_
_entity.id
_entity.type
_entity.pdbx_description
1 polymer ?
#
loop_
_entity_poly.entity_id
_entity_poly.type
_entity_poly.pdbx_seq_one_letter_code
_entity_poly.pdbx_strand_id
1 'polypeptide(L)'
;INIAFLEQYFATTKWHKFMLINGDQGARADRFAIGGAVFQQMPIMLPLQPEQTKIGELFQKLDRAIELQQQKVEQSERYKKAMLQKMFPQKGETKPQLRFEGFSGEWEKSKLGQLVAIFRVLVYKPENVVRDGSADSIRVLRSSNIDEDVLVLREDDVFVQSDAVNIENVKQGDILITAANGSSRLVGKHAVIKESLAKTVHGGFMLIARTDFPYFINAWMGAVEYQKMLQLAQGGNGAIGNLSKKILDNCEITLPKDIEEQTKIGEFFQALDERIEVETKTLNHYESLKKAMLQRMFV
;
A
#
# COMPACT_ATOMS: atom_id res chain seq x y z
N ILE A 1 19.43 -30.61 22.99
CA ILE A 1 18.30 -29.69 22.74
C ILE A 1 18.30 -29.38 21.25
N ASN A 2 17.17 -29.49 20.56
CA ASN A 2 17.09 -29.17 19.14
C ASN A 2 17.29 -27.66 18.92
N ILE A 3 18.23 -27.28 18.06
CA ILE A 3 18.60 -25.87 17.83
C ILE A 3 17.48 -25.12 17.11
N ALA A 4 16.80 -25.74 16.14
CA ALA A 4 15.68 -25.13 15.43
C ALA A 4 14.50 -24.86 16.37
N PHE A 5 14.26 -25.72 17.36
CA PHE A 5 13.30 -25.41 18.43
C PHE A 5 13.70 -24.19 19.25
N LEU A 6 14.97 -24.09 19.67
CA LEU A 6 15.46 -22.97 20.46
C LEU A 6 15.36 -21.65 19.71
N GLU A 7 15.73 -21.63 18.42
CA GLU A 7 15.58 -20.47 17.55
C GLU A 7 14.14 -19.92 17.59
N GLN A 8 13.15 -20.81 17.46
CA GLN A 8 11.74 -20.43 17.49
C GLN A 8 11.28 -20.05 18.90
N TYR A 9 11.79 -20.68 19.95
CA TYR A 9 11.53 -20.28 21.34
C TYR A 9 11.95 -18.83 21.59
N PHE A 10 13.13 -18.43 21.12
CA PHE A 10 13.62 -17.06 21.23
C PHE A 10 12.85 -16.06 20.35
N ALA A 11 12.19 -16.53 19.28
CA ALA A 11 11.28 -15.71 18.49
C ALA A 11 9.92 -15.45 19.18
N THR A 12 9.62 -16.13 20.29
CA THR A 12 8.39 -15.91 21.06
C THR A 12 8.45 -14.65 21.94
N THR A 13 7.30 -14.26 22.49
CA THR A 13 7.25 -13.18 23.51
C THR A 13 7.89 -13.56 24.84
N LYS A 14 8.18 -14.84 25.10
CA LYS A 14 8.75 -15.30 26.39
C LYS A 14 10.15 -14.75 26.60
N TRP A 15 10.97 -14.82 25.56
CA TRP A 15 12.28 -14.18 25.55
C TRP A 15 12.18 -12.66 25.80
N HIS A 16 11.32 -11.96 25.05
CA HIS A 16 11.15 -10.52 25.19
C HIS A 16 10.65 -10.12 26.59
N LYS A 17 9.74 -10.90 27.19
CA LYS A 17 9.29 -10.67 28.58
C LYS A 17 10.41 -10.91 29.58
N PHE A 18 11.20 -11.97 29.41
CA PHE A 18 12.33 -12.25 30.29
C PHE A 18 13.38 -11.14 30.23
N MET A 19 13.69 -10.65 29.03
CA MET A 19 14.57 -9.49 28.81
C MET A 19 14.01 -8.20 29.42
N LEU A 20 12.70 -7.98 29.35
CA LEU A 20 12.09 -6.79 29.96
C LEU A 20 12.18 -6.80 31.49
N ILE A 21 12.03 -7.97 32.12
CA ILE A 21 12.03 -8.11 33.59
C ILE A 21 13.45 -8.14 34.16
N ASN A 22 14.39 -8.78 33.47
CA ASN A 22 15.71 -9.09 34.00
C ASN A 22 16.86 -8.38 33.26
N GLY A 23 16.53 -7.57 32.25
CA GLY A 23 17.50 -6.79 31.51
C GLY A 23 17.92 -5.53 32.26
N ASP A 24 19.21 -5.21 32.18
CA ASP A 24 19.75 -3.99 32.74
C ASP A 24 19.40 -2.80 31.82
N GLN A 25 18.84 -1.74 32.40
CA GLN A 25 18.75 -0.44 31.74
C GLN A 25 19.98 0.37 32.12
N GLY A 26 20.97 0.42 31.23
CA GLY A 26 22.15 1.27 31.42
C GLY A 26 21.81 2.77 31.37
N ALA A 27 22.83 3.63 31.51
CA ALA A 27 22.68 5.09 31.46
C ALA A 27 22.08 5.65 30.15
N ARG A 28 21.93 4.81 29.12
CA ARG A 28 21.15 5.11 27.92
C ARG A 28 19.95 4.17 27.88
N ALA A 29 18.75 4.74 28.01
CA ALA A 29 17.48 4.00 28.06
C ALA A 29 17.11 3.30 26.73
N ASP A 30 17.93 3.42 25.69
CA ASP A 30 17.74 2.83 24.36
C ASP A 30 18.43 1.45 24.18
N ARG A 31 19.19 0.97 25.18
CA ARG A 31 19.92 -0.31 25.10
C ARG A 31 19.58 -1.24 26.26
N PHE A 32 18.99 -2.39 25.93
CA PHE A 32 18.76 -3.51 26.84
C PHE A 32 19.90 -4.53 26.72
N ALA A 33 20.53 -4.86 27.86
CA ALA A 33 21.51 -5.93 27.96
C ALA A 33 21.11 -6.90 29.07
N ILE A 34 21.59 -8.14 29.00
CA ILE A 34 21.38 -9.13 30.06
C ILE A 34 22.71 -9.78 30.44
N GLY A 35 22.99 -9.86 31.74
CA GLY A 35 24.18 -10.54 32.24
C GLY A 35 24.15 -12.04 31.93
N GLY A 36 25.29 -12.62 31.54
CA GLY A 36 25.37 -14.04 31.16
C GLY A 36 24.88 -15.01 32.25
N ALA A 37 25.12 -14.70 33.52
CA ALA A 37 24.63 -15.49 34.64
C ALA A 37 23.10 -15.46 34.76
N VAL A 38 22.48 -14.30 34.50
CA VAL A 38 21.02 -14.13 34.50
C VAL A 38 20.40 -14.85 33.31
N PHE A 39 21.02 -14.73 32.13
CA PHE A 39 20.59 -15.45 30.93
C PHE A 39 20.56 -16.97 31.13
N GLN A 40 21.59 -17.55 31.76
CA GLN A 40 21.67 -18.99 32.04
C GLN A 40 20.57 -19.48 33.00
N GLN A 41 19.98 -18.60 33.80
CA GLN A 41 18.88 -18.92 34.71
C GLN A 41 17.50 -18.83 34.04
N MET A 42 17.44 -18.43 32.75
CA MET A 42 16.16 -18.28 32.06
C MET A 42 15.40 -19.62 32.03
N PRO A 43 14.16 -19.66 32.55
CA PRO A 43 13.34 -20.86 32.43
C PRO A 43 12.94 -21.07 30.96
N ILE A 44 13.23 -22.26 30.44
CA ILE A 44 12.79 -22.70 29.11
C ILE A 44 11.90 -23.91 29.28
N MET A 45 10.68 -23.83 28.75
CA MET A 45 9.83 -25.02 28.64
C MET A 45 10.31 -25.86 27.48
N LEU A 46 11.02 -26.92 27.84
CA LEU A 46 11.65 -27.86 26.93
C LEU A 46 10.76 -29.11 26.82
N PRO A 47 10.00 -29.28 25.71
CA PRO A 47 9.25 -30.51 25.49
C PRO A 47 10.19 -31.68 25.19
N LEU A 48 9.65 -32.88 25.00
CA LEU A 48 10.47 -34.05 24.65
C LEU A 48 11.14 -33.88 23.27
N GLN A 49 12.30 -34.52 23.07
CA GLN A 49 13.08 -34.38 21.83
C GLN A 49 12.27 -34.59 20.53
N PRO A 50 11.37 -35.59 20.41
CA PRO A 50 10.56 -35.74 19.20
C PRO A 50 9.65 -34.55 18.91
N GLU A 51 9.14 -33.88 19.95
CA GLU A 51 8.31 -32.70 19.81
C GLU A 51 9.14 -31.46 19.47
N GLN A 52 10.32 -31.29 20.09
CA GLN A 52 11.26 -30.23 19.71
C GLN A 52 11.58 -30.31 18.21
N THR A 53 11.88 -31.50 17.69
CA THR A 53 12.15 -31.70 16.25
C THR A 53 10.95 -31.36 15.39
N LYS A 54 9.75 -31.83 15.72
CA LYS A 54 8.52 -31.51 14.96
C LYS A 54 8.22 -30.01 14.92
N ILE A 55 8.37 -29.32 16.05
CA ILE A 55 8.17 -27.87 16.14
C ILE A 55 9.21 -27.14 15.28
N GLY A 56 10.49 -27.50 15.41
CA GLY A 56 11.58 -26.91 14.62
C GLY A 56 11.35 -27.07 13.12
N GLU A 57 11.06 -28.29 12.65
CA GLU A 57 10.80 -28.58 11.24
C GLU A 57 9.58 -27.82 10.69
N LEU A 58 8.52 -27.69 11.49
CA LEU A 58 7.31 -26.97 11.10
C LEU A 58 7.59 -25.48 10.85
N PHE A 59 8.29 -24.82 11.77
CA PHE A 59 8.62 -23.40 11.61
C PHE A 59 9.67 -23.16 10.52
N GLN A 60 10.65 -24.05 10.34
CA GLN A 60 11.57 -23.96 9.20
C GLN A 60 10.83 -24.02 7.86
N LYS A 61 9.82 -24.88 7.73
CA LYS A 61 8.96 -24.94 6.53
C LYS A 61 8.15 -23.65 6.36
N LEU A 62 7.59 -23.12 7.43
CA LEU A 62 6.81 -21.88 7.39
C LEU A 62 7.69 -20.67 7.05
N ASP A 63 8.90 -20.60 7.60
CA ASP A 63 9.88 -19.55 7.32
C ASP A 63 10.32 -19.59 5.86
N ARG A 64 10.57 -20.79 5.34
CA ARG A 64 10.85 -20.96 3.92
C ARG A 64 9.68 -20.55 3.04
N ALA A 65 8.44 -20.84 3.44
CA ALA A 65 7.25 -20.43 2.69
C ALA A 65 7.07 -18.89 2.68
N ILE A 66 7.30 -18.23 3.82
CA ILE A 66 7.30 -16.77 3.93
C ILE A 66 8.37 -16.16 3.02
N GLU A 67 9.60 -16.66 3.09
CA GLU A 67 10.72 -16.19 2.27
C GLU A 67 10.42 -16.31 0.77
N LEU A 68 9.94 -17.48 0.33
CA LEU A 68 9.56 -17.71 -1.07
C LEU A 68 8.42 -16.80 -1.52
N GLN A 69 7.43 -16.56 -0.66
CA GLN A 69 6.29 -15.69 -0.98
C GLN A 69 6.73 -14.22 -1.04
N GLN A 70 7.61 -13.78 -0.15
CA GLN A 70 8.22 -12.44 -0.20
C GLN A 70 8.98 -12.22 -1.51
N GLN A 71 9.81 -13.20 -1.93
CA GLN A 71 10.53 -13.14 -3.20
C GLN A 71 9.58 -13.03 -4.41
N LYS A 72 8.41 -13.69 -4.34
CA LYS A 72 7.38 -13.62 -5.38
C LYS A 72 6.76 -12.22 -5.49
N VAL A 73 6.40 -11.61 -4.36
CA VAL A 73 5.90 -10.23 -4.31
C VAL A 73 6.93 -9.27 -4.91
N GLU A 74 8.19 -9.33 -4.46
CA GLU A 74 9.26 -8.47 -4.99
C GLU A 74 9.49 -8.67 -6.49
N GLN A 75 9.39 -9.91 -6.99
CA GLN A 75 9.53 -10.19 -8.41
C GLN A 75 8.41 -9.53 -9.22
N SER A 76 7.16 -9.64 -8.75
CA SER A 76 6.00 -9.02 -9.40
C SER A 76 6.09 -7.50 -9.39
N GLU A 77 6.50 -6.88 -8.28
CA GLU A 77 6.72 -5.43 -8.18
C GLU A 77 7.84 -4.94 -9.11
N ARG A 78 8.98 -5.66 -9.15
CA ARG A 78 10.09 -5.36 -10.07
C ARG A 78 9.64 -5.47 -11.53
N TYR A 79 8.83 -6.48 -11.85
CA TYR A 79 8.28 -6.67 -13.18
C TYR A 79 7.33 -5.52 -13.56
N LYS A 80 6.37 -5.16 -12.69
CA LYS A 80 5.49 -3.99 -12.88
C LYS A 80 6.29 -2.72 -13.14
N LYS A 81 7.31 -2.45 -12.33
CA LYS A 81 8.19 -1.28 -12.51
C LYS A 81 8.92 -1.29 -13.86
N ALA A 82 9.45 -2.44 -14.26
CA ALA A 82 10.12 -2.60 -15.56
C ALA A 82 9.14 -2.39 -16.73
N MET A 83 7.91 -2.87 -16.61
CA MET A 83 6.87 -2.68 -17.62
C MET A 83 6.42 -1.22 -17.70
N LEU A 84 6.24 -0.53 -16.58
CA LEU A 84 5.95 0.92 -16.57
C LEU A 84 7.05 1.71 -17.30
N GLN A 85 8.32 1.33 -17.13
CA GLN A 85 9.44 1.96 -17.83
C GLN A 85 9.46 1.65 -19.34
N LYS A 86 9.05 0.46 -19.75
CA LYS A 86 9.12 0.05 -21.16
C LYS A 86 7.88 0.39 -21.96
N MET A 87 6.70 0.37 -21.33
CA MET A 87 5.39 0.51 -21.99
C MET A 87 4.83 1.92 -21.95
N PHE A 88 5.48 2.85 -21.24
CA PHE A 88 5.22 4.28 -21.35
C PHE A 88 6.45 4.99 -21.91
N PRO A 89 6.27 6.04 -22.74
CA PRO A 89 7.38 6.83 -23.27
C PRO A 89 8.30 7.40 -22.19
N GLN A 90 9.61 7.37 -22.43
CA GLN A 90 10.59 7.99 -21.53
C GLN A 90 10.69 9.50 -21.78
N LYS A 91 11.55 10.17 -21.01
CA LYS A 91 11.69 11.64 -21.07
C LYS A 91 12.02 12.10 -22.49
N GLY A 92 11.12 12.89 -23.09
CA GLY A 92 11.32 13.47 -24.42
C GLY A 92 11.00 12.52 -25.56
N GLU A 93 10.54 11.31 -25.27
CA GLU A 93 10.05 10.34 -26.25
C GLU A 93 8.53 10.42 -26.36
N THR A 94 8.02 10.07 -27.52
CA THR A 94 6.58 9.92 -27.82
C THR A 94 6.24 8.50 -28.22
N LYS A 95 7.19 7.56 -28.10
CA LYS A 95 7.00 6.14 -28.33
C LYS A 95 7.48 5.36 -27.12
N PRO A 96 6.73 4.37 -26.62
CA PRO A 96 7.25 3.43 -25.66
C PRO A 96 8.24 2.46 -26.33
N GLN A 97 9.11 1.85 -25.52
CA GLN A 97 10.10 0.85 -25.97
C GLN A 97 9.47 -0.53 -26.22
N LEU A 98 8.35 -0.81 -25.57
CA LEU A 98 7.60 -2.06 -25.65
C LEU A 98 6.12 -1.74 -25.86
N ARG A 99 5.48 -2.46 -26.77
CA ARG A 99 4.05 -2.35 -27.09
C ARG A 99 3.46 -3.74 -27.30
N PHE A 100 2.14 -3.82 -27.24
CA PHE A 100 1.44 -4.99 -27.76
C PHE A 100 1.58 -5.06 -29.28
N GLU A 101 1.55 -6.29 -29.80
CA GLU A 101 1.56 -6.52 -31.24
C GLU A 101 0.35 -5.86 -31.92
N GLY A 102 0.56 -5.30 -33.11
CA GLY A 102 -0.47 -4.60 -33.88
C GLY A 102 -0.53 -3.09 -33.66
N PHE A 103 0.13 -2.54 -32.61
CA PHE A 103 0.17 -1.10 -32.37
C PHE A 103 1.48 -0.47 -32.85
N SER A 104 1.39 0.73 -33.41
CA SER A 104 2.53 1.47 -33.94
C SER A 104 2.29 2.99 -33.91
N GLY A 105 3.21 3.78 -34.47
CA GLY A 105 3.08 5.25 -34.52
C GLY A 105 3.49 5.97 -33.23
N GLU A 106 3.47 7.30 -33.27
CA GLU A 106 3.74 8.14 -32.10
C GLU A 106 2.49 8.27 -31.22
N TRP A 107 2.70 8.35 -29.91
CA TRP A 107 1.70 8.80 -28.95
C TRP A 107 1.60 10.32 -28.97
N GLU A 108 0.46 10.86 -28.57
CA GLU A 108 0.21 12.30 -28.55
C GLU A 108 0.29 12.85 -27.14
N LYS A 109 0.63 14.14 -27.04
CA LYS A 109 0.51 14.88 -25.81
C LYS A 109 -0.89 15.46 -25.66
N SER A 110 -1.44 15.33 -24.46
CA SER A 110 -2.69 15.94 -24.06
C SER A 110 -2.55 16.55 -22.67
N LYS A 111 -3.57 17.28 -22.20
CA LYS A 111 -3.67 17.69 -20.81
C LYS A 111 -4.52 16.68 -20.05
N LEU A 112 -4.06 16.26 -18.88
CA LEU A 112 -4.77 15.29 -18.05
C LEU A 112 -6.21 15.78 -17.75
N GLY A 113 -6.42 17.07 -17.50
CA GLY A 113 -7.75 17.65 -17.28
C GLY A 113 -8.73 17.57 -18.47
N GLN A 114 -8.26 17.17 -19.66
CA GLN A 114 -9.12 16.87 -20.82
C GLN A 114 -9.59 15.40 -20.82
N LEU A 115 -8.95 14.53 -20.03
CA LEU A 115 -9.20 13.09 -19.97
C LEU A 115 -9.89 12.65 -18.66
N VAL A 116 -9.70 13.43 -17.59
CA VAL A 116 -10.23 13.11 -16.26
C VAL A 116 -10.96 14.29 -15.65
N ALA A 117 -12.10 14.00 -15.01
CA ALA A 117 -12.79 14.95 -14.15
C ALA A 117 -12.25 14.83 -12.72
N ILE A 118 -11.62 15.90 -12.22
CA ILE A 118 -11.10 15.96 -10.85
C ILE A 118 -12.16 16.58 -9.92
N PHE A 119 -12.61 15.82 -8.92
CA PHE A 119 -13.62 16.28 -7.95
C PHE A 119 -13.01 16.86 -6.68
N ARG A 120 -13.78 17.74 -6.05
CA ARG A 120 -13.37 18.48 -4.84
C ARG A 120 -13.74 17.72 -3.56
N VAL A 121 -12.88 18.03 -2.60
CA VAL A 121 -12.78 17.65 -1.20
C VAL A 121 -14.04 17.87 -0.36
N LEU A 122 -14.38 16.89 0.48
CA LEU A 122 -15.24 17.09 1.66
C LEU A 122 -14.45 17.79 2.78
N VAL A 123 -15.01 18.88 3.31
CA VAL A 123 -14.54 19.51 4.56
C VAL A 123 -15.59 19.25 5.63
N TYR A 124 -15.21 18.53 6.68
CA TYR A 124 -16.04 18.24 7.85
C TYR A 124 -15.31 18.68 9.11
N LYS A 125 -16.06 18.92 10.19
CA LYS A 125 -15.52 19.30 11.49
C LYS A 125 -15.45 18.10 12.44
N PRO A 126 -14.64 18.16 13.51
CA PRO A 126 -14.59 17.08 14.51
C PRO A 126 -15.96 16.72 15.09
N GLU A 127 -16.86 17.68 15.22
CA GLU A 127 -18.22 17.46 15.75
C GLU A 127 -19.11 16.63 14.80
N ASN A 128 -18.76 16.54 13.52
CA ASN A 128 -19.49 15.71 12.55
C ASN A 128 -19.09 14.23 12.63
N VAL A 129 -18.00 13.89 13.32
CA VAL A 129 -17.47 12.52 13.38
C VAL A 129 -18.36 11.66 14.26
N VAL A 130 -18.77 10.50 13.71
CA VAL A 130 -19.62 9.51 14.40
C VAL A 130 -18.96 8.14 14.38
N ARG A 131 -19.52 7.22 15.18
CA ARG A 131 -19.08 5.83 15.18
C ARG A 131 -19.56 5.12 13.91
N ASP A 132 -18.77 4.16 13.44
CA ASP A 132 -19.20 3.23 12.40
C ASP A 132 -20.51 2.53 12.79
N GLY A 133 -21.39 2.33 11.81
CA GLY A 133 -22.70 1.70 11.99
C GLY A 133 -23.78 2.57 12.64
N SER A 134 -23.51 3.85 12.94
CA SER A 134 -24.55 4.78 13.36
C SER A 134 -25.59 4.97 12.24
N ALA A 135 -26.85 5.24 12.59
CA ALA A 135 -27.84 5.65 11.60
C ALA A 135 -27.29 6.87 10.84
N ASP A 136 -27.25 6.77 9.51
CA ASP A 136 -26.75 7.79 8.60
C ASP A 136 -25.24 8.12 8.65
N SER A 137 -24.40 7.19 9.14
CA SER A 137 -22.94 7.32 9.01
C SER A 137 -22.47 7.15 7.55
N ILE A 138 -21.59 8.04 7.10
CA ILE A 138 -20.93 8.01 5.79
C ILE A 138 -19.41 7.85 6.00
N ARG A 139 -18.79 6.87 5.35
CA ARG A 139 -17.34 6.60 5.43
C ARG A 139 -16.55 7.69 4.68
N VAL A 140 -15.44 8.12 5.24
CA VAL A 140 -14.54 9.11 4.65
C VAL A 140 -13.18 8.49 4.34
N LEU A 141 -12.87 8.33 3.06
CA LEU A 141 -11.57 7.86 2.58
C LEU A 141 -10.51 8.95 2.78
N ARG A 142 -9.36 8.55 3.33
CA ARG A 142 -8.19 9.39 3.61
C ARG A 142 -6.92 8.78 3.04
N SER A 143 -5.80 9.47 3.16
CA SER A 143 -4.51 8.99 2.65
C SER A 143 -4.09 7.67 3.28
N SER A 144 -4.53 7.39 4.51
CA SER A 144 -4.31 6.10 5.16
C SER A 144 -4.94 4.94 4.38
N ASN A 145 -6.05 5.17 3.68
CA ASN A 145 -6.74 4.14 2.90
C ASN A 145 -6.00 3.75 1.62
N ILE A 146 -4.90 4.42 1.28
CA ILE A 146 -4.02 4.00 0.19
C ILE A 146 -2.79 3.35 0.82
N ASP A 147 -2.74 2.02 0.73
CA ASP A 147 -1.58 1.22 1.15
C ASP A 147 -0.78 0.87 -0.10
N GLU A 148 0.39 1.52 -0.24
CA GLU A 148 1.13 1.63 -1.50
C GLU A 148 0.29 2.09 -2.70
N ASP A 149 -0.32 1.18 -3.44
CA ASP A 149 -1.17 1.39 -4.61
C ASP A 149 -2.55 0.71 -4.52
N VAL A 150 -2.88 0.17 -3.34
CA VAL A 150 -4.13 -0.54 -3.07
C VAL A 150 -5.04 0.26 -2.14
N LEU A 151 -6.33 0.30 -2.47
CA LEU A 151 -7.35 0.82 -1.57
C LEU A 151 -7.65 -0.20 -0.47
N VAL A 152 -7.41 0.18 0.78
CA VAL A 152 -7.70 -0.63 1.97
C VAL A 152 -8.70 0.10 2.86
N LEU A 153 -9.87 -0.53 3.05
CA LEU A 153 -10.85 -0.09 4.03
C LEU A 153 -10.49 -0.67 5.40
N ARG A 154 -10.67 0.12 6.45
CA ARG A 154 -10.37 -0.30 7.83
C ARG A 154 -11.55 -0.08 8.75
N GLU A 155 -11.55 -0.80 9.87
CA GLU A 155 -12.56 -0.64 10.93
C GLU A 155 -12.41 0.71 11.65
N ASP A 156 -11.20 1.26 11.69
CA ASP A 156 -10.87 2.55 12.31
C ASP A 156 -10.90 3.73 11.32
N ASP A 157 -11.54 3.55 10.16
CA ASP A 157 -11.82 4.64 9.23
C ASP A 157 -12.66 5.74 9.89
N VAL A 158 -12.61 6.95 9.33
CA VAL A 158 -13.47 8.04 9.81
C VAL A 158 -14.84 7.93 9.17
N PHE A 159 -15.86 8.15 9.99
CA PHE A 159 -17.25 8.25 9.57
C PHE A 159 -17.82 9.59 10.02
N VAL A 160 -18.66 10.18 9.19
CA VAL A 160 -19.33 11.45 9.47
C VAL A 160 -20.84 11.32 9.32
N GLN A 161 -21.59 12.20 9.98
CA GLN A 161 -23.04 12.33 9.76
C GLN A 161 -23.34 12.74 8.32
N SER A 162 -24.45 12.24 7.77
CA SER A 162 -24.82 12.50 6.38
C SER A 162 -25.09 13.97 6.06
N ASP A 163 -25.56 14.76 7.03
CA ASP A 163 -25.84 16.18 6.90
C ASP A 163 -24.57 17.04 6.71
N ALA A 164 -23.41 16.52 7.16
CA ALA A 164 -22.12 17.12 6.93
C ALA A 164 -21.57 16.89 5.51
N VAL A 165 -22.19 15.99 4.73
CA VAL A 165 -21.70 15.58 3.41
C VAL A 165 -22.41 16.36 2.30
N ASN A 166 -21.63 17.15 1.56
CA ASN A 166 -22.10 18.00 0.46
C ASN A 166 -21.49 17.62 -0.89
N ILE A 167 -20.93 16.41 -1.00
CA ILE A 167 -20.31 15.87 -2.22
C ILE A 167 -20.92 14.53 -2.59
N GLU A 168 -20.77 14.14 -3.86
CA GLU A 168 -21.17 12.81 -4.31
C GLU A 168 -20.36 11.71 -3.63
N ASN A 169 -21.00 10.54 -3.46
CA ASN A 169 -20.28 9.31 -3.14
C ASN A 169 -19.26 8.99 -4.25
N VAL A 170 -18.18 8.33 -3.83
CA VAL A 170 -17.23 7.72 -4.75
C VAL A 170 -17.92 6.64 -5.57
N LYS A 171 -17.46 6.44 -6.80
CA LYS A 171 -17.98 5.45 -7.74
C LYS A 171 -16.91 4.41 -8.03
N GLN A 172 -17.34 3.22 -8.40
CA GLN A 172 -16.44 2.20 -8.95
C GLN A 172 -15.70 2.78 -10.16
N GLY A 173 -14.39 2.54 -10.24
CA GLY A 173 -13.50 3.10 -11.25
C GLY A 173 -12.93 4.47 -10.91
N ASP A 174 -13.43 5.17 -9.89
CA ASP A 174 -12.77 6.40 -9.43
C ASP A 174 -11.35 6.10 -8.95
N ILE A 175 -10.41 7.00 -9.25
CA ILE A 175 -9.04 6.94 -8.74
C ILE A 175 -8.94 7.90 -7.56
N LEU A 176 -8.73 7.35 -6.37
CA LEU A 176 -8.47 8.11 -5.15
C LEU A 176 -7.00 8.55 -5.14
N ILE A 177 -6.73 9.83 -4.90
CA ILE A 177 -5.37 10.40 -4.92
C ILE A 177 -5.14 11.18 -3.63
N THR A 178 -3.99 10.98 -2.99
CA THR A 178 -3.58 11.79 -1.84
C THR A 178 -3.14 13.18 -2.30
N ALA A 179 -3.92 14.20 -1.93
CA ALA A 179 -3.67 15.59 -2.30
C ALA A 179 -2.64 16.25 -1.37
N ALA A 180 -2.73 15.95 -0.07
CA ALA A 180 -1.87 16.53 0.94
C ALA A 180 -1.65 15.55 2.10
N ASN A 181 -0.47 15.60 2.71
CA ASN A 181 -0.15 14.81 3.89
C ASN A 181 1.04 15.43 4.62
N GLY A 182 1.17 15.21 5.93
CA GLY A 182 2.37 15.59 6.69
C GLY A 182 3.65 14.92 6.18
N SER A 183 3.53 13.79 5.48
CA SER A 183 4.64 13.14 4.77
C SER A 183 4.53 13.36 3.27
N SER A 184 5.51 14.06 2.68
CA SER A 184 5.56 14.34 1.24
C SER A 184 5.59 13.08 0.37
N ARG A 185 6.10 11.96 0.90
CA ARG A 185 6.12 10.65 0.21
C ARG A 185 4.72 10.08 -0.08
N LEU A 186 3.71 10.54 0.67
CA LEU A 186 2.33 10.07 0.51
C LEU A 186 1.56 10.92 -0.50
N VAL A 187 1.99 12.16 -0.75
CA VAL A 187 1.33 13.03 -1.74
C VAL A 187 1.51 12.46 -3.13
N GLY A 188 0.39 12.33 -3.86
CA GLY A 188 0.34 11.71 -5.17
C GLY A 188 0.20 10.18 -5.16
N LYS A 189 0.22 9.52 -3.99
CA LYS A 189 -0.19 8.10 -3.95
C LYS A 189 -1.64 7.97 -4.40
N HIS A 190 -1.93 6.93 -5.18
CA HIS A 190 -3.21 6.74 -5.82
C HIS A 190 -3.64 5.26 -5.81
N ALA A 191 -4.95 5.02 -5.83
CA ALA A 191 -5.53 3.69 -5.95
C ALA A 191 -6.90 3.75 -6.65
N VAL A 192 -7.20 2.74 -7.47
CA VAL A 192 -8.52 2.59 -8.11
C VAL A 192 -9.51 2.01 -7.09
N ILE A 193 -10.71 2.59 -7.04
CA ILE A 193 -11.85 2.03 -6.32
C ILE A 193 -12.45 0.90 -7.16
N LYS A 194 -12.00 -0.33 -6.91
CA LYS A 194 -12.34 -1.52 -7.71
C LYS A 194 -13.79 -1.99 -7.56
N GLU A 195 -14.41 -1.70 -6.42
CA GLU A 195 -15.73 -2.17 -6.03
C GLU A 195 -16.68 -1.00 -5.73
N SER A 196 -17.99 -1.24 -5.82
CA SER A 196 -18.97 -0.23 -5.42
C SER A 196 -18.98 -0.08 -3.89
N LEU A 197 -18.75 1.14 -3.40
CA LEU A 197 -18.73 1.45 -1.98
C LEU A 197 -19.99 2.22 -1.58
N ALA A 198 -20.83 1.61 -0.75
CA ALA A 198 -22.02 2.28 -0.21
C ALA A 198 -21.62 3.42 0.74
N LYS A 199 -22.34 4.55 0.68
CA LYS A 199 -22.21 5.69 1.61
C LYS A 199 -20.75 6.04 1.93
N THR A 200 -19.94 6.25 0.89
CA THR A 200 -18.51 6.50 1.02
C THR A 200 -18.11 7.72 0.20
N VAL A 201 -17.37 8.63 0.82
CA VAL A 201 -16.86 9.88 0.23
C VAL A 201 -15.36 10.02 0.48
N HIS A 202 -14.70 11.01 -0.11
CA HIS A 202 -13.28 11.28 0.07
C HIS A 202 -13.06 12.54 0.93
N GLY A 203 -12.04 12.51 1.79
CA GLY A 203 -11.80 13.56 2.77
C GLY A 203 -11.04 14.79 2.28
N GLY A 204 -10.82 15.72 3.22
CA GLY A 204 -10.09 17.00 3.16
C GLY A 204 -8.87 17.08 2.25
N PHE A 205 -8.11 16.00 2.26
CA PHE A 205 -6.77 15.95 1.70
C PHE A 205 -6.65 14.89 0.59
N MET A 206 -7.79 14.54 0.00
CA MET A 206 -7.90 13.59 -1.08
C MET A 206 -8.46 14.27 -2.33
N LEU A 207 -8.19 13.70 -3.49
CA LEU A 207 -8.85 14.02 -4.76
C LEU A 207 -9.43 12.74 -5.34
N ILE A 208 -10.46 12.90 -6.17
CA ILE A 208 -10.98 11.83 -7.03
C ILE A 208 -10.72 12.24 -8.47
N ALA A 209 -10.11 11.34 -9.25
CA ALA A 209 -10.09 11.42 -10.71
C ALA A 209 -11.07 10.40 -11.29
N ARG A 210 -12.03 10.87 -12.08
CA ARG A 210 -13.04 10.04 -12.76
C ARG A 210 -12.84 10.12 -14.27
N THR A 211 -12.90 8.97 -14.92
CA THR A 211 -12.65 8.83 -16.36
C THR A 211 -13.23 7.51 -16.85
N ASP A 212 -13.43 7.39 -18.16
CA ASP A 212 -13.85 6.15 -18.81
C ASP A 212 -12.70 5.13 -18.93
N PHE A 213 -11.45 5.56 -18.70
CA PHE A 213 -10.24 4.72 -18.79
C PHE A 213 -9.45 4.65 -17.48
N PRO A 214 -10.07 4.22 -16.36
CA PRO A 214 -9.48 4.36 -15.03
C PRO A 214 -8.18 3.57 -14.87
N TYR A 215 -8.10 2.36 -15.42
CA TYR A 215 -6.91 1.52 -15.29
C TYR A 215 -5.73 2.03 -16.13
N PHE A 216 -5.98 2.60 -17.31
CA PHE A 216 -4.93 3.24 -18.10
C PHE A 216 -4.37 4.48 -17.39
N ILE A 217 -5.27 5.36 -16.89
CA ILE A 217 -4.84 6.54 -16.15
C ILE A 217 -4.11 6.16 -14.85
N ASN A 218 -4.59 5.15 -14.13
CA ASN A 218 -3.91 4.64 -12.94
C ASN A 218 -2.51 4.09 -13.26
N ALA A 219 -2.37 3.35 -14.37
CA ALA A 219 -1.08 2.87 -14.86
C ALA A 219 -0.14 4.04 -15.24
N TRP A 220 -0.65 5.05 -15.94
CA TRP A 220 0.11 6.25 -16.29
C TRP A 220 0.57 7.03 -15.05
N MET A 221 -0.19 7.04 -13.96
CA MET A 221 0.25 7.64 -12.69
C MET A 221 1.47 6.89 -12.09
N GLY A 222 1.71 5.63 -12.49
CA GLY A 222 2.96 4.92 -12.21
C GLY A 222 4.14 5.29 -13.12
N ALA A 223 3.88 6.00 -14.23
CA ALA A 223 4.89 6.33 -15.24
C ALA A 223 5.74 7.55 -14.87
N VAL A 224 6.85 7.73 -15.60
CA VAL A 224 7.86 8.76 -15.32
C VAL A 224 7.30 10.20 -15.42
N GLU A 225 6.26 10.43 -16.22
CA GLU A 225 5.65 11.74 -16.39
C GLU A 225 4.95 12.21 -15.12
N TYR A 226 4.12 11.35 -14.51
CA TYR A 226 3.45 11.66 -13.26
C TYR A 226 4.44 11.89 -12.12
N GLN A 227 5.46 11.03 -12.01
CA GLN A 227 6.50 11.18 -10.98
C GLN A 227 7.27 12.50 -11.11
N LYS A 228 7.55 12.95 -12.33
CA LYS A 228 8.16 14.28 -12.57
C LYS A 228 7.20 15.41 -12.23
N MET A 229 5.92 15.29 -12.57
CA MET A 229 4.92 16.28 -12.21
C MET A 229 4.86 16.45 -10.69
N LEU A 230 4.85 15.35 -9.93
CA LEU A 230 4.88 15.40 -8.46
C LEU A 230 6.13 16.11 -7.94
N GLN A 231 7.31 15.82 -8.50
CA GLN A 231 8.56 16.49 -8.12
C GLN A 231 8.52 18.01 -8.38
N LEU A 232 7.95 18.44 -9.51
CA LEU A 232 7.81 19.86 -9.85
C LEU A 232 6.74 20.54 -8.98
N ALA A 233 5.66 19.84 -8.66
CA ALA A 233 4.58 20.32 -7.80
C ALA A 233 5.03 20.59 -6.35
N GLN A 234 6.08 19.90 -5.89
CA GLN A 234 6.58 20.01 -4.52
C GLN A 234 7.43 21.27 -4.24
N GLY A 235 7.82 22.05 -5.25
CA GLY A 235 8.55 23.32 -5.08
C GLY A 235 9.98 23.16 -4.51
N GLY A 236 10.94 23.91 -5.07
CA GLY A 236 12.39 23.75 -4.77
C GLY A 236 12.87 23.98 -3.33
N ASN A 237 11.97 24.19 -2.36
CA ASN A 237 12.31 24.49 -0.95
C ASN A 237 11.92 23.38 0.04
N GLY A 238 11.47 22.20 -0.42
CA GLY A 238 11.13 21.09 0.49
C GLY A 238 9.93 21.38 1.42
N ALA A 239 9.16 22.43 1.15
CA ALA A 239 7.93 22.74 1.85
C ALA A 239 6.78 21.89 1.28
N ILE A 240 5.86 21.46 2.16
CA ILE A 240 4.75 20.55 1.89
C ILE A 240 3.98 21.00 0.63
N GLY A 241 4.18 20.31 -0.48
CA GLY A 241 3.43 20.55 -1.72
C GLY A 241 2.04 19.94 -1.63
N ASN A 242 1.01 20.77 -1.63
CA ASN A 242 -0.36 20.31 -1.84
C ASN A 242 -0.57 20.06 -3.34
N LEU A 243 -0.82 18.81 -3.72
CA LEU A 243 -1.24 18.46 -5.07
C LEU A 243 -2.64 19.02 -5.30
N SER A 244 -2.71 20.12 -6.04
CA SER A 244 -3.97 20.81 -6.35
C SER A 244 -4.60 20.29 -7.64
N LYS A 245 -5.93 20.43 -7.75
CA LYS A 245 -6.66 20.19 -9.00
C LYS A 245 -6.01 20.92 -10.19
N LYS A 246 -5.58 22.17 -10.02
CA LYS A 246 -4.95 22.97 -11.09
C LYS A 246 -3.67 22.33 -11.61
N ILE A 247 -2.88 21.70 -10.74
CA ILE A 247 -1.66 21.00 -11.14
C ILE A 247 -2.02 19.76 -11.96
N LEU A 248 -2.97 18.95 -11.50
CA LEU A 248 -3.45 17.78 -12.26
C LEU A 248 -4.06 18.18 -13.60
N ASP A 249 -4.95 19.18 -13.63
CA ASP A 249 -5.61 19.64 -14.86
C ASP A 249 -4.61 20.05 -15.95
N ASN A 250 -3.50 20.67 -15.56
CA ASN A 250 -2.47 21.18 -16.48
C ASN A 250 -1.31 20.19 -16.70
N CYS A 251 -1.32 19.02 -16.06
CA CYS A 251 -0.31 18.02 -16.28
C CYS A 251 -0.37 17.55 -17.73
N GLU A 252 0.77 17.58 -18.43
CA GLU A 252 0.89 16.92 -19.72
C GLU A 252 0.93 15.41 -19.51
N ILE A 253 0.24 14.69 -20.39
CA ILE A 253 0.22 13.23 -20.47
C ILE A 253 0.48 12.84 -21.92
N THR A 254 1.40 11.91 -22.11
CA THR A 254 1.65 11.28 -23.42
C THR A 254 0.91 9.94 -23.47
N LEU A 255 0.02 9.77 -24.45
CA LEU A 255 -0.87 8.60 -24.55
C LEU A 255 -1.11 8.17 -26.02
N PRO A 256 -1.38 6.89 -26.29
CA PRO A 256 -1.72 6.45 -27.64
C PRO A 256 -3.05 7.04 -28.07
N LYS A 257 -3.19 7.40 -29.36
CA LYS A 257 -4.50 7.81 -29.91
C LYS A 257 -5.51 6.67 -29.95
N ASP A 258 -5.01 5.45 -30.05
CA ASP A 258 -5.82 4.25 -30.17
C ASP A 258 -6.40 3.87 -28.80
N ILE A 259 -7.73 3.86 -28.71
CA ILE A 259 -8.47 3.54 -27.49
C ILE A 259 -8.34 2.06 -27.11
N GLU A 260 -8.20 1.16 -28.09
CA GLU A 260 -7.97 -0.26 -27.83
C GLU A 260 -6.58 -0.46 -27.19
N GLU A 261 -5.57 0.30 -27.62
CA GLU A 261 -4.25 0.27 -27.00
C GLU A 261 -4.29 0.75 -25.55
N GLN A 262 -4.98 1.87 -25.27
CA GLN A 262 -5.16 2.38 -23.90
C GLN A 262 -5.83 1.32 -23.02
N THR A 263 -6.88 0.67 -23.54
CA THR A 263 -7.62 -0.38 -22.84
C THR A 263 -6.71 -1.57 -22.50
N LYS A 264 -5.97 -2.11 -23.49
CA LYS A 264 -5.05 -3.23 -23.28
C LYS A 264 -3.94 -2.92 -22.28
N ILE A 265 -3.40 -1.70 -22.32
CA ILE A 265 -2.40 -1.25 -21.34
C ILE A 265 -3.01 -1.19 -19.94
N GLY A 266 -4.21 -0.61 -19.81
CA GLY A 266 -4.93 -0.52 -18.55
C GLY A 266 -5.21 -1.91 -17.95
N GLU A 267 -5.78 -2.82 -18.73
CA GLU A 267 -6.08 -4.21 -18.32
C GLU A 267 -4.82 -4.96 -17.89
N PHE A 268 -3.72 -4.79 -18.63
CA PHE A 268 -2.45 -5.43 -18.30
C PHE A 268 -1.91 -4.98 -16.93
N PHE A 269 -1.89 -3.68 -16.66
CA PHE A 269 -1.42 -3.18 -15.37
C PHE A 269 -2.41 -3.48 -14.24
N GLN A 270 -3.72 -3.47 -14.51
CA GLN A 270 -4.71 -3.93 -13.55
C GLN A 270 -4.45 -5.38 -13.12
N ALA A 271 -4.22 -6.28 -14.07
CA ALA A 271 -3.94 -7.68 -13.76
C ALA A 271 -2.65 -7.87 -12.94
N LEU A 272 -1.62 -7.04 -13.19
CA LEU A 272 -0.41 -7.03 -12.38
C LEU A 272 -0.67 -6.53 -10.95
N ASP A 273 -1.46 -5.47 -10.81
CA ASP A 273 -1.82 -4.89 -9.52
C ASP A 273 -2.63 -5.88 -8.67
N GLU A 274 -3.62 -6.54 -9.28
CA GLU A 274 -4.41 -7.59 -8.63
C GLU A 274 -3.55 -8.79 -8.22
N ARG A 275 -2.59 -9.19 -9.04
CA ARG A 275 -1.66 -10.26 -8.70
C ARG A 275 -0.78 -9.89 -7.51
N ILE A 276 -0.18 -8.70 -7.51
CA ILE A 276 0.65 -8.21 -6.39
C ILE A 276 -0.20 -8.16 -5.12
N GLU A 277 -1.43 -7.64 -5.20
CA GLU A 277 -2.34 -7.57 -4.07
C GLU A 277 -2.63 -8.95 -3.46
N VAL A 278 -2.93 -9.96 -4.28
CA VAL A 278 -3.17 -11.34 -3.82
C VAL A 278 -1.91 -11.98 -3.22
N GLU A 279 -0.75 -11.74 -3.85
CA GLU A 279 0.53 -12.25 -3.36
C GLU A 279 0.91 -11.63 -2.00
N THR A 280 0.69 -10.33 -1.81
CA THR A 280 0.92 -9.62 -0.55
C THR A 280 -0.07 -10.07 0.54
N LYS A 281 -1.36 -10.26 0.21
CA LYS A 281 -2.33 -10.83 1.16
C LYS A 281 -1.93 -12.23 1.63
N THR A 282 -1.39 -13.05 0.73
CA THR A 282 -0.90 -14.40 1.06
C THR A 282 0.31 -14.35 1.99
N LEU A 283 1.25 -13.43 1.73
CA LEU A 283 2.40 -13.20 2.61
C LEU A 283 1.96 -12.82 4.03
N ASN A 284 1.10 -11.81 4.14
CA ASN A 284 0.57 -11.32 5.41
C ASN A 284 -0.17 -12.44 6.20
N HIS A 285 -0.84 -13.35 5.48
CA HIS A 285 -1.47 -14.51 6.09
C HIS A 285 -0.45 -15.48 6.71
N TYR A 286 0.63 -15.80 6.01
CA TYR A 286 1.68 -16.68 6.54
C TYR A 286 2.39 -16.07 7.76
N GLU A 287 2.69 -14.78 7.73
CA GLU A 287 3.28 -14.07 8.88
C GLU A 287 2.35 -14.06 10.09
N SER A 288 1.06 -13.80 9.87
CA SER A 288 0.04 -13.83 10.92
C SER A 288 -0.12 -15.23 11.51
N LEU A 289 -0.13 -16.26 10.67
CA LEU A 289 -0.16 -17.66 11.09
C LEU A 289 1.07 -18.00 11.94
N LYS A 290 2.28 -17.64 11.48
CA LYS A 290 3.52 -17.86 12.24
C LYS A 290 3.44 -17.22 13.62
N LYS A 291 3.02 -15.96 13.69
CA LYS A 291 2.86 -15.23 14.96
C LYS A 291 1.86 -15.93 15.89
N ALA A 292 0.71 -16.36 15.36
CA ALA A 292 -0.29 -17.08 16.14
C ALA A 292 0.24 -18.43 16.67
N MET A 293 0.99 -19.17 15.84
CA MET A 293 1.60 -20.45 16.23
C MET A 293 2.68 -20.25 17.32
N LEU A 294 3.56 -19.26 17.18
CA LEU A 294 4.57 -18.93 18.20
C LEU A 294 3.93 -18.59 19.55
N GLN A 295 2.75 -17.94 19.54
CA GLN A 295 2.02 -17.61 20.77
C GLN A 295 1.34 -18.82 21.41
N ARG A 296 0.84 -19.77 20.62
CA ARG A 296 -0.01 -20.88 21.10
C ARG A 296 0.73 -22.19 21.34
N MET A 297 1.82 -22.44 20.60
CA MET A 297 2.54 -23.73 20.64
C MET A 297 3.65 -23.78 21.70
N PHE A 298 4.15 -22.62 22.13
CA PHE A 298 5.13 -22.52 23.19
C PHE A 298 4.41 -22.06 24.46
N VAL A 299 3.53 -22.91 25.01
CA VAL A 299 2.83 -22.67 26.28
C VAL A 299 3.65 -23.15 27.46
#